data_AF-X6P7I7-F1
#
_entry.id   AF-X6P7I7-F1
#
_cell.length_a   1.000
_cell.length_b   1.000
_cell.length_c   1.000
_cell.angle_alpha   90.00
_cell.angle_beta   90.00
_cell.angle_gamma   90.00
#
_symmetry.space_group_name_H-M   'P 1'
#
loop_
_entity.id
_entity.type
_entity.pdbx_description
1 polymer ?
#
loop_
_entity_poly.entity_id
_entity_poly.type
_entity_poly.pdbx_seq_one_letter_code
_entity_poly.pdbx_strand_id
1 'polypeptide(L)'
;MARQCASVYALMEKVAYQLKYDKFGRHDKSIARNIALFKVHASRTAQYIAIESSQIFGGRSFVKGGRGAVVEEFYRMIRAGAIAAGSEEIMLELATTQAKL
;
A
#
# COMPACT_ATOMS: atom_id res chain seq x y z
N MET A 1 -14.26 0.94 1.80
CA MET A 1 -13.22 0.72 0.77
C MET A 1 -12.87 1.99 0.00
N ALA A 2 -13.79 2.62 -0.76
CA ALA A 2 -13.46 3.77 -1.64
C ALA A 2 -12.73 4.95 -0.96
N ARG A 3 -13.13 5.33 0.26
CA ARG A 3 -12.47 6.38 1.04
C ARG A 3 -10.99 6.10 1.33
N GLN A 4 -10.63 4.84 1.61
CA GLN A 4 -9.23 4.46 1.85
C GLN A 4 -8.43 4.46 0.56
N CYS A 5 -9.03 4.03 -0.56
CA CYS A 5 -8.39 4.16 -1.88
C CYS A 5 -8.09 5.62 -2.21
N ALA A 6 -9.04 6.52 -1.96
CA ALA A 6 -8.86 7.95 -2.19
C ALA A 6 -7.74 8.54 -1.32
N SER A 7 -7.61 8.11 -0.06
CA SER A 7 -6.52 8.59 0.80
C SER A 7 -5.15 8.02 0.41
N VAL A 8 -5.08 6.77 -0.07
CA VAL A 8 -3.86 6.20 -0.67
C VAL A 8 -3.47 6.99 -1.91
N TYR A 9 -4.43 7.29 -2.79
CA TYR A 9 -4.21 8.06 -4.01
C TYR A 9 -3.67 9.47 -3.70
N ALA A 10 -4.29 10.20 -2.78
CA ALA A 10 -3.82 11.53 -2.39
C ALA A 10 -2.38 11.51 -1.83
N LEU A 11 -2.03 10.48 -1.05
CA LEU A 11 -0.67 10.33 -0.52
C LEU A 11 0.34 9.96 -1.62
N MET A 12 -0.07 9.14 -2.59
CA MET A 12 0.72 8.83 -3.80
C MET A 12 1.04 10.10 -4.58
N GLU A 13 0.03 10.94 -4.85
CA GLU A 13 0.21 12.20 -5.58
C GLU A 13 1.14 13.16 -4.85
N LYS A 14 0.99 13.27 -3.52
CA LYS A 14 1.89 14.07 -2.69
C LYS A 14 3.34 13.60 -2.83
N VAL A 15 3.59 12.29 -2.71
CA VAL A 15 4.94 11.71 -2.85
C VAL A 15 5.49 11.93 -4.25
N ALA A 16 4.68 11.70 -5.29
CA ALA A 16 5.07 11.92 -6.68
C ALA A 16 5.45 13.38 -6.95
N TYR A 17 4.68 14.33 -6.39
CA TYR A 17 4.98 15.74 -6.46
C TYR A 17 6.31 16.06 -5.78
N GLN A 18 6.56 15.57 -4.57
CA GLN A 18 7.82 15.83 -3.88
C GLN A 18 9.03 15.25 -4.63
N LEU A 19 8.92 14.03 -5.16
CA LEU A 19 9.96 13.39 -5.96
C LEU A 19 10.26 14.13 -7.28
N LYS A 20 9.29 14.87 -7.82
CA LYS A 20 9.51 15.70 -9.01
C LYS A 20 10.54 16.81 -8.75
N TYR A 21 10.53 17.40 -7.56
CA TYR A 21 11.40 18.52 -7.20
C TYR A 21 12.68 18.08 -6.47
N ASP A 22 12.66 16.95 -5.78
CA ASP A 22 13.84 16.35 -5.16
C ASP A 22 13.82 14.82 -5.36
N LYS A 23 14.32 14.41 -6.53
CA LYS A 23 14.28 13.02 -7.01
C LYS A 23 14.96 12.02 -6.07
N PHE A 24 15.95 12.47 -5.30
CA PHE A 24 16.73 11.61 -4.43
C PHE A 24 16.46 11.87 -2.94
N GLY A 25 15.54 12.77 -2.60
CA GLY A 25 15.28 13.14 -1.20
C GLY A 25 16.53 13.65 -0.47
N ARG A 26 17.44 14.32 -1.21
CA ARG A 26 18.71 14.82 -0.63
C ARG A 26 18.49 16.09 0.18
N HIS A 27 17.48 16.87 -0.18
CA HIS A 27 17.16 18.16 0.41
C HIS A 27 15.94 18.06 1.32
N ASP A 28 14.87 17.36 0.88
CA ASP A 28 13.67 17.13 1.68
C ASP A 28 13.67 15.71 2.27
N LYS A 29 14.14 15.59 3.51
CA LYS A 29 14.13 14.31 4.25
C LYS A 29 12.72 13.75 4.50
N SER A 30 11.68 14.59 4.40
CA SER A 30 10.29 14.15 4.59
C SER A 30 9.83 13.21 3.46
N ILE A 31 10.50 13.22 2.31
CA ILE A 31 10.19 12.36 1.16
C ILE A 31 10.33 10.89 1.53
N ALA A 32 11.45 10.49 2.13
CA ALA A 32 11.68 9.11 2.56
C ALA A 32 10.62 8.65 3.57
N ARG A 33 10.27 9.51 4.53
CA ARG A 33 9.18 9.26 5.48
C ARG A 33 7.84 9.08 4.78
N ASN A 34 7.48 9.98 3.87
CA ASN A 34 6.19 9.96 3.19
C ASN A 34 6.08 8.74 2.25
N ILE A 35 7.19 8.31 1.61
CA ILE A 35 7.25 7.06 0.83
C ILE A 35 6.99 5.84 1.71
N ALA A 36 7.65 5.77 2.87
CA ALA A 36 7.47 4.65 3.80
C ALA A 36 6.02 4.57 4.30
N LEU A 37 5.44 5.70 4.70
CA LEU A 37 4.03 5.78 5.10
C LEU A 37 3.08 5.45 3.95
N PHE A 38 3.36 5.91 2.74
CA PHE A 38 2.58 5.59 1.56
C PHE A 38 2.52 4.09 1.32
N LYS A 39 3.67 3.40 1.35
CA LYS A 39 3.75 1.97 1.11
C LYS A 39 2.95 1.18 2.16
N VAL A 40 3.06 1.54 3.45
CA VAL A 40 2.30 0.89 4.53
C VAL A 40 0.80 1.13 4.37
N HIS A 41 0.41 2.36 4.05
CA HIS A 41 -0.99 2.70 3.87
C HIS A 41 -1.60 1.97 2.67
N ALA A 42 -0.86 1.87 1.57
CA ALA A 42 -1.25 1.12 0.38
C ALA A 42 -1.39 -0.37 0.68
N SER A 43 -0.40 -1.00 1.34
CA SER A 43 -0.43 -2.44 1.62
C SER A 43 -1.58 -2.85 2.55
N ARG A 44 -1.82 -2.07 3.61
CA ARG A 44 -2.94 -2.29 4.54
C ARG A 44 -4.30 -2.08 3.90
N THR A 45 -4.42 -1.03 3.09
CA THR A 45 -5.66 -0.76 2.35
C THR A 45 -5.96 -1.88 1.37
N ALA A 46 -4.94 -2.38 0.67
CA ALA A 46 -5.08 -3.46 -0.29
C ALA A 46 -5.48 -4.79 0.40
N GLN A 47 -4.89 -5.11 1.56
CA GLN A 47 -5.30 -6.25 2.40
C GLN A 47 -6.76 -6.14 2.84
N TYR A 48 -7.17 -4.97 3.33
CA TYR A 48 -8.54 -4.72 3.73
C TYR A 48 -9.51 -4.94 2.57
N ILE A 49 -9.21 -4.40 1.38
CA ILE A 49 -10.03 -4.59 0.18
C ILE A 49 -10.10 -6.08 -0.21
N ALA A 50 -9.01 -6.83 -0.10
CA ALA A 50 -8.99 -8.26 -0.45
C ALA A 50 -9.92 -9.08 0.47
N ILE A 51 -9.91 -8.79 1.77
CA ILE A 51 -10.77 -9.45 2.77
C ILE A 51 -12.25 -9.11 2.51
N GLU A 52 -12.57 -7.83 2.36
CA GLU A 52 -13.95 -7.39 2.11
C GLU A 52 -14.49 -7.91 0.77
N SER A 53 -13.65 -7.92 -0.27
CA SER A 53 -14.02 -8.48 -1.57
C SER A 53 -14.30 -9.97 -1.46
N SER A 54 -13.52 -10.70 -0.66
CA SER A 54 -13.76 -12.12 -0.41
C SER A 54 -15.09 -12.35 0.29
N GLN A 55 -15.45 -11.49 1.25
CA GLN A 55 -16.73 -11.58 1.95
C GLN A 55 -17.92 -11.36 1.00
N ILE A 56 -17.81 -10.42 0.06
CA ILE A 56 -18.87 -10.15 -0.93
C ILE A 56 -19.04 -11.32 -1.91
N PHE A 57 -17.94 -11.90 -2.38
CA PHE A 57 -17.97 -12.99 -3.35
C PHE A 57 -18.20 -14.38 -2.72
N GLY A 58 -18.10 -14.49 -1.39
CA GLY A 58 -18.25 -15.73 -0.65
C GLY A 58 -17.29 -16.81 -1.15
N GLY A 59 -17.73 -18.07 -1.21
CA GLY A 59 -16.88 -19.18 -1.67
C GLY A 59 -16.27 -18.99 -3.07
N ARG A 60 -16.84 -18.13 -3.92
CA ARG A 60 -16.30 -17.84 -5.26
C ARG A 60 -14.99 -17.07 -5.22
N SER A 61 -14.67 -16.39 -4.12
CA SER A 61 -13.39 -15.67 -3.97
C SER A 61 -12.18 -16.59 -3.81
N PHE A 62 -12.40 -17.89 -3.57
CA PHE A 62 -11.34 -18.89 -3.43
C PHE A 62 -11.18 -19.78 -4.65
N VAL A 63 -12.06 -19.63 -5.65
CA VAL A 63 -12.06 -20.48 -6.85
C VAL A 63 -11.24 -19.79 -7.93
N LYS A 64 -10.24 -20.51 -8.45
CA LYS A 64 -9.50 -20.09 -9.64
C LYS A 64 -10.43 -20.11 -10.86
N GLY A 65 -10.50 -18.98 -11.57
CA GLY A 65 -11.34 -18.83 -12.76
C GLY A 65 -12.75 -18.29 -12.50
N GLY A 66 -13.46 -17.96 -13.58
CA GLY A 66 -14.79 -17.35 -13.51
C GLY A 66 -14.81 -15.95 -12.88
N ARG A 67 -16.00 -15.52 -12.42
CA ARG A 67 -16.23 -14.14 -11.92
C ARG A 67 -15.46 -13.77 -10.64
N GLY A 68 -15.00 -14.75 -9.87
CA GLY A 68 -14.26 -14.53 -8.61
C GLY A 68 -12.74 -14.60 -8.75
N ALA A 69 -12.22 -14.95 -9.94
CA ALA A 69 -10.80 -15.18 -10.17
C ALA A 69 -9.91 -13.99 -9.79
N VAL A 70 -10.36 -12.78 -10.11
CA VAL A 70 -9.62 -11.54 -9.81
C VAL A 70 -9.47 -11.35 -8.31
N VAL A 71 -10.51 -11.68 -7.52
CA VAL A 71 -10.45 -11.58 -6.06
C VAL A 71 -9.52 -12.64 -5.48
N GLU A 72 -9.58 -13.87 -5.99
CA GLU A 72 -8.68 -14.96 -5.61
C GLU A 72 -7.21 -14.60 -5.84
N GLU A 73 -6.91 -14.12 -7.05
CA GLU A 73 -5.56 -13.75 -7.44
C GLU A 73 -5.05 -12.58 -6.60
N PHE A 74 -5.86 -11.53 -6.44
CA PHE A 74 -5.54 -10.38 -5.62
C PHE A 74 -5.26 -10.78 -4.17
N TYR A 75 -6.11 -11.63 -3.58
CA TYR A 75 -5.96 -12.13 -2.21
C TYR A 75 -4.64 -12.89 -2.00
N ARG A 76 -4.24 -13.73 -2.97
CA ARG A 76 -2.96 -14.46 -2.90
C ARG A 76 -1.74 -13.55 -3.04
N MET A 77 -1.81 -12.51 -3.87
CA MET A 77 -0.66 -11.64 -4.15
C MET A 77 -0.43 -10.58 -3.06
N ILE A 78 -1.48 -10.20 -2.32
CA ILE A 78 -1.44 -9.06 -1.41
C ILE A 78 -0.34 -9.15 -0.34
N ARG A 79 -0.11 -10.37 0.20
CA ARG A 79 0.87 -10.61 1.26
C ARG A 79 2.30 -10.50 0.74
N ALA A 80 2.55 -11.00 -0.46
CA ALA A 80 3.85 -10.83 -1.11
C ALA A 80 4.14 -9.35 -1.36
N GLY A 81 3.15 -8.59 -1.85
CA GLY A 81 3.29 -7.14 -2.06
C GLY A 81 3.50 -6.35 -0.76
N ALA A 82 2.92 -6.79 0.36
CA ALA A 82 3.12 -6.17 1.67
C ALA A 82 4.52 -6.43 2.26
N ILE A 83 5.20 -7.50 1.86
CA ILE A 83 6.54 -7.86 2.36
C ILE A 83 7.64 -7.31 1.44
N ALA A 84 7.39 -7.31 0.13
CA ALA A 84 8.33 -6.82 -0.86
C ALA A 84 8.73 -5.36 -0.61
N ALA A 85 9.98 -5.03 -0.91
CA ALA A 85 10.59 -3.72 -0.68
C ALA A 85 10.59 -3.25 0.79
N GLY A 86 10.48 -4.19 1.74
CA GLY A 86 10.54 -3.97 3.19
C GLY A 86 9.16 -4.14 3.84
N SER A 87 9.09 -4.86 4.96
CA SER A 87 7.81 -5.17 5.64
C SER A 87 7.16 -3.92 6.25
N GLU A 88 5.90 -4.03 6.67
CA GLU A 88 5.16 -2.89 7.22
C GLU A 88 5.82 -2.32 8.48
N GLU A 89 6.36 -3.20 9.32
CA GLU A 89 7.05 -2.86 10.56
C GLU A 89 8.32 -2.05 10.28
N ILE A 90 9.14 -2.51 9.34
CA ILE A 90 10.38 -1.83 8.93
C ILE A 90 10.09 -0.45 8.33
N MET A 91 9.00 -0.34 7.56
CA MET A 91 8.60 0.93 6.96
C MET A 91 8.08 1.93 7.98
N LEU A 92 7.34 1.46 8.99
CA LEU A 92 6.91 2.30 10.11
C LEU A 92 8.09 2.73 10.97
N GLU A 93 9.06 1.85 11.20
CA GLU A 93 10.31 2.18 11.88
C GLU A 93 11.12 3.23 11.10
N LEU A 94 11.25 3.07 9.78
CA LEU A 94 11.89 4.06 8.91
C LEU A 94 11.17 5.40 8.99
N ALA A 95 9.83 5.42 8.92
CA ALA A 95 9.05 6.64 8.99
C ALA A 95 9.23 7.37 10.33
N THR A 96 9.31 6.64 11.44
CA THR A 96 9.51 7.24 12.77
C THR A 96 10.94 7.70 12.99
N THR A 97 11.93 6.94 12.51
CA THR A 97 13.35 7.31 12.59
C THR A 97 13.64 8.57 11.77
N GLN A 98 13.12 8.65 10.55
CA GLN A 98 13.33 9.81 9.69
C GLN A 98 12.52 11.03 10.12
N ALA A 99 11.50 10.86 10.98
CA ALA A 99 10.78 11.97 11.59
C ALA A 99 11.56 12.64 12.75
N LYS A 100 12.61 12.00 13.27
CA LYS A 100 13.45 12.51 14.37
C LYS A 100 14.67 13.31 13.88
N LEU A 101 14.91 13.40 12.56
CA LEU A 101 16.06 14.04 11.89
C LEU A 101 15.66 15.23 11.02
#